data_AF-A0A819HR58-F1
#
_entry.id   AF-A0A819HR58-F1
#
_cell.length_a   1.000
_cell.length_b   1.000
_cell.length_c   1.000
_cell.angle_alpha   90.00
_cell.angle_beta   90.00
_cell.angle_gamma   90.00
#
_symmetry.space_group_name_H-M   'P 1'
#
loop_
_entity.id
_entity.type
_entity.pdbx_description
1 polymer ?
#
loop_
_entity_poly.entity_id
_entity_poly.type
_entity_poly.pdbx_seq_one_letter_code
_entity_poly.pdbx_strand_id
1 'polypeptide(L)'
;MNISDDTKHQHIVKELTGAAKEWYNKHQEECSNYISLKNELKTTFSSSIRDEMAFQRLPRQQNHNETIIDYYNHVLDLCKQADPNMSDESIVKYLKQGVKQSFHEKIIEQDPTTPKEFLRVARRIEDIKASLTINTTPTPTPTFTHPHLLYST
;
A
#
# COMPACT_ATOMS: atom_id res chain seq x y z
N MET A 1 -24.84 34.93 5.35
CA MET A 1 -23.80 35.97 5.42
C MET A 1 -22.59 35.48 4.64
N ASN A 2 -22.13 36.25 3.65
CA ASN A 2 -20.87 35.99 2.95
C ASN A 2 -19.76 36.74 3.70
N ILE A 3 -18.83 36.03 4.34
CA ILE A 3 -17.72 36.64 5.08
C ILE A 3 -16.68 37.11 4.06
N SER A 4 -16.20 38.36 4.17
CA SER A 4 -15.15 38.91 3.31
C SER A 4 -13.85 38.14 3.45
N ASP A 5 -13.07 38.04 2.38
CA ASP A 5 -11.77 37.38 2.39
C ASP A 5 -10.77 38.07 3.33
N ASP A 6 -10.87 39.39 3.52
CA ASP A 6 -10.06 40.12 4.51
C ASP A 6 -10.37 39.68 5.94
N THR A 7 -11.67 39.49 6.25
CA THR A 7 -12.10 39.00 7.56
C THR A 7 -11.60 37.57 7.81
N LYS A 8 -11.61 36.71 6.77
CA LYS A 8 -11.07 35.35 6.87
C LYS A 8 -9.56 35.37 7.08
N HIS A 9 -8.83 36.23 6.37
CA HIS A 9 -7.38 36.39 6.51
C HIS A 9 -7.00 36.82 7.92
N GLN A 10 -7.60 37.89 8.44
CA GLN A 10 -7.34 38.37 9.81
C GLN A 10 -7.67 37.31 10.87
N HIS A 11 -8.78 36.59 10.68
CA HIS A 11 -9.15 35.53 11.59
C HIS A 11 -8.11 34.41 11.62
N ILE A 12 -7.67 33.92 10.46
CA ILE A 12 -6.64 32.88 10.38
C ILE A 12 -5.34 33.34 11.03
N VAL A 13 -4.86 34.54 10.70
CA VAL A 13 -3.60 35.08 11.23
C VAL A 13 -3.64 35.18 12.76
N LYS A 14 -4.79 35.53 13.34
CA LYS A 14 -4.97 35.61 14.79
C LYS A 14 -4.90 34.25 15.49
N GLU A 15 -5.40 33.20 14.85
CA GLU A 15 -5.42 31.84 15.37
C GLU A 15 -4.06 31.12 15.21
N LEU A 16 -3.13 31.66 14.42
CA LEU A 16 -1.79 31.10 14.28
C LEU A 16 -1.03 31.20 15.61
N THR A 17 -0.46 30.07 16.04
CA THR A 17 0.33 29.96 17.27
C THR A 17 1.59 29.13 17.04
N GLY A 18 2.56 29.26 17.95
CA GLY A 18 3.83 28.52 17.91
C GLY A 18 4.56 28.65 16.56
N ALA A 19 5.07 27.53 16.06
CA ALA A 19 5.83 27.46 14.82
C ALA A 19 5.07 27.98 13.59
N ALA A 20 3.74 27.85 13.55
CA ALA A 20 2.92 28.36 12.45
C ALA A 20 2.90 29.90 12.42
N LYS A 21 2.86 30.54 13.59
CA LYS A 21 2.94 32.00 13.71
C LYS A 21 4.33 32.52 13.35
N GLU A 22 5.38 31.85 13.82
CA GLU A 22 6.76 32.21 13.50
C GLU A 22 7.07 32.09 12.01
N TRP A 23 6.55 31.03 11.37
CA TRP A 23 6.65 30.87 9.92
C TRP A 23 5.90 31.98 9.18
N TYR A 24 4.65 32.29 9.54
CA TYR A 24 3.86 33.33 8.89
C TYR A 24 4.54 34.71 8.97
N ASN A 25 5.12 35.04 10.12
CA ASN A 25 5.85 36.30 10.30
C ASN A 25 7.05 36.46 9.34
N LYS A 26 7.62 35.34 8.86
CA LYS A 26 8.72 35.35 7.89
C LYS A 26 8.26 35.33 6.43
N HIS A 27 6.97 35.05 6.18
CA HIS A 27 6.39 34.87 4.84
C HIS A 27 5.16 35.75 4.62
N GLN A 28 5.17 36.96 5.19
CA GLN A 28 4.00 37.87 5.14
C GLN A 28 3.72 38.37 3.72
N GLU A 29 4.76 38.54 2.90
CA GLU A 29 4.63 39.01 1.51
C GLU A 29 3.92 37.95 0.64
N GLU A 30 4.30 36.68 0.80
CA GLU A 30 3.69 35.54 0.13
C GLU A 30 2.26 35.29 0.63
N CYS A 31 1.96 35.66 1.88
CA CYS A 31 0.65 35.49 2.50
C CYS A 31 -0.21 36.77 2.48
N SER A 32 -0.09 37.60 1.44
CA SER A 32 -0.74 38.92 1.34
C SER A 32 -2.28 38.92 1.26
N ASN A 33 -2.90 37.81 0.89
CA ASN A 33 -4.36 37.67 0.83
C ASN A 33 -4.80 36.29 1.30
N TYR A 34 -6.10 36.11 1.54
CA TYR A 34 -6.67 34.87 2.07
C TYR A 34 -6.34 33.64 1.24
N ILE A 35 -6.36 33.74 -0.09
CA ILE A 35 -6.09 32.61 -0.99
C ILE A 35 -4.63 32.20 -0.88
N SER A 36 -3.70 33.15 -0.96
CA SER A 36 -2.26 32.87 -0.85
C SER A 36 -1.91 32.32 0.54
N LEU A 37 -2.39 32.95 1.62
CA LEU A 37 -2.19 32.46 2.99
C LEU A 37 -2.68 31.02 3.17
N LYS A 38 -3.89 30.72 2.66
CA LYS A 38 -4.47 29.38 2.75
C LYS A 38 -3.65 28.34 1.97
N ASN A 39 -3.17 28.69 0.79
CA ASN A 39 -2.37 27.79 -0.04
C ASN A 39 -1.00 27.55 0.58
N GLU A 40 -0.31 28.60 1.02
CA GLU A 40 0.99 28.48 1.67
C GLU A 40 0.90 27.68 2.98
N LEU A 41 -0.10 27.93 3.82
CA LEU A 41 -0.32 27.12 5.03
C LEU A 41 -0.52 25.63 4.69
N LYS A 42 -1.27 25.31 3.63
CA LYS A 42 -1.42 23.92 3.18
C LYS A 42 -0.09 23.36 2.70
N THR A 43 0.64 24.08 1.86
CA THR A 43 1.92 23.62 1.31
C THR A 43 2.94 23.38 2.43
N THR A 44 3.13 24.34 3.32
CA THR A 44 4.14 24.26 4.39
C THR A 44 3.80 23.22 5.45
N PHE A 45 2.52 23.10 5.85
CA PHE A 45 2.14 22.27 6.99
C PHE A 45 1.44 20.95 6.63
N SER A 46 1.12 20.71 5.35
CA SER A 46 0.44 19.45 4.94
C SER A 46 1.32 18.50 4.13
N SER A 47 2.39 18.96 3.47
CA SER A 47 3.10 18.18 2.45
C SER A 47 4.12 17.19 3.02
N SER A 48 5.05 17.62 3.89
CA SER A 48 6.21 16.78 4.21
C SER A 48 5.87 15.47 4.94
N ILE A 49 5.09 15.52 6.02
CA ILE A 49 4.86 14.33 6.86
C ILE A 49 3.91 13.34 6.20
N ARG A 50 2.86 13.82 5.52
CA ARG A 50 1.84 12.95 4.94
C ARG A 50 2.38 12.22 3.72
N ASP A 51 3.14 12.92 2.88
CA ASP A 51 3.73 12.36 1.69
C ASP A 51 4.82 11.36 2.10
N GLU A 52 5.69 11.73 3.07
CA GLU A 52 6.69 10.81 3.63
C GLU A 52 6.07 9.55 4.25
N MET A 53 4.99 9.69 5.02
CA MET A 53 4.24 8.55 5.56
C MET A 53 3.60 7.68 4.47
N ALA A 54 3.18 8.27 3.34
CA ALA A 54 2.64 7.52 2.23
C ALA A 54 3.74 6.67 1.55
N PHE A 55 4.92 7.25 1.31
CA PHE A 55 6.07 6.50 0.79
C PHE A 55 6.54 5.40 1.75
N GLN A 56 6.51 5.64 3.06
CA GLN A 56 6.87 4.63 4.07
C GLN A 56 5.96 3.39 4.05
N ARG A 57 4.74 3.49 3.49
CA ARG A 57 3.81 2.36 3.38
C ARG A 57 3.98 1.53 2.10
N LEU A 58 4.72 2.03 1.10
CA LEU A 58 4.94 1.34 -0.18
C LEU A 58 5.70 0.00 -0.12
N PRO A 59 6.65 -0.27 0.81
CA PRO A 59 7.30 -1.58 0.91
C PRO A 59 6.38 -2.61 1.60
N ARG A 60 5.14 -2.67 1.12
CA ARG A 60 4.08 -3.53 1.59
C ARG A 60 4.41 -4.98 1.22
N GLN A 61 4.17 -5.91 2.15
CA GLN A 61 4.33 -7.35 1.92
C GLN A 61 2.98 -8.05 1.78
N GLN A 62 2.88 -9.01 0.86
CA GLN A 62 1.70 -9.84 0.66
C GLN A 62 1.53 -10.81 1.83
N ASN A 63 0.37 -10.79 2.49
CA ASN A 63 0.10 -11.67 3.63
C ASN A 63 -0.11 -13.12 3.19
N HIS A 64 0.25 -14.11 4.02
CA HIS A 64 0.18 -15.54 3.67
C HIS A 64 -1.18 -16.00 3.10
N ASN A 65 -2.29 -15.49 3.64
CA ASN A 65 -3.65 -15.85 3.22
C ASN A 65 -4.29 -14.85 2.23
N GLU A 66 -3.58 -13.79 1.87
CA GLU A 66 -4.10 -12.77 0.96
C GLU A 66 -3.98 -13.20 -0.49
N THR A 67 -5.04 -12.98 -1.27
CA THR A 67 -5.05 -13.28 -2.71
C THR A 67 -4.13 -12.33 -3.47
N ILE A 68 -3.69 -12.72 -4.67
CA ILE A 68 -2.87 -11.84 -5.50
C ILE A 68 -3.63 -10.58 -5.95
N ILE A 69 -4.95 -10.67 -6.10
CA ILE A 69 -5.80 -9.55 -6.53
C ILE A 69 -5.91 -8.49 -5.43
N ASP A 70 -6.18 -8.92 -4.19
CA ASP A 70 -6.25 -8.01 -3.05
C ASP A 70 -4.91 -7.33 -2.81
N TYR A 71 -3.83 -8.11 -2.93
CA TYR A 71 -2.47 -7.59 -2.83
C TYR A 71 -2.21 -6.49 -3.85
N TYR A 72 -2.49 -6.80 -5.12
CA TYR A 72 -2.29 -5.92 -6.25
C TYR A 72 -3.05 -4.59 -6.10
N ASN A 73 -4.35 -4.66 -5.78
CA ASN A 73 -5.18 -3.47 -5.65
C ASN A 73 -4.69 -2.56 -4.52
N HIS A 74 -4.35 -3.13 -3.36
CA HIS A 74 -3.81 -2.34 -2.25
C HIS A 74 -2.48 -1.67 -2.58
N VAL A 75 -1.58 -2.35 -3.29
CA VAL A 75 -0.32 -1.72 -3.73
C VAL A 75 -0.60 -0.56 -4.70
N LEU A 76 -1.55 -0.72 -5.63
CA LEU A 76 -1.94 0.39 -6.51
C LEU A 76 -2.51 1.58 -5.75
N ASP A 77 -3.34 1.34 -4.75
CA ASP A 77 -3.89 2.41 -3.91
C ASP A 77 -2.81 3.14 -3.12
N LEU A 78 -1.82 2.42 -2.59
CA LEU A 78 -0.66 3.00 -1.90
C LEU A 78 0.22 3.79 -2.87
N CYS A 79 0.49 3.25 -4.06
CA CYS A 79 1.23 3.97 -5.11
C CYS A 79 0.52 5.28 -5.47
N LYS A 80 -0.79 5.26 -5.69
CA LYS A 80 -1.60 6.45 -5.99
C LYS A 80 -1.62 7.47 -4.86
N GLN A 81 -1.59 7.01 -3.61
CA GLN A 81 -1.53 7.90 -2.44
C GLN A 81 -0.16 8.55 -2.26
N ALA A 82 0.92 7.82 -2.55
CA ALA A 82 2.29 8.33 -2.44
C ALA A 82 2.67 9.23 -3.62
N ASP A 83 2.33 8.82 -4.84
CA ASP A 83 2.55 9.58 -6.06
C ASP A 83 1.45 9.24 -7.09
N PRO A 84 0.49 10.15 -7.32
CA PRO A 84 -0.56 9.95 -8.32
C PRO A 84 -0.05 9.73 -9.75
N ASN A 85 1.19 10.12 -10.05
CA ASN A 85 1.84 9.98 -11.36
C ASN A 85 2.94 8.92 -11.35
N MET A 86 2.95 8.01 -10.38
CA MET A 86 3.97 6.98 -10.26
C MET A 86 4.07 6.14 -11.54
N SER A 87 5.29 5.96 -12.04
CA SER A 87 5.53 5.19 -13.26
C SER A 87 5.17 3.72 -13.10
N ASP A 88 4.72 3.08 -14.20
CA ASP A 88 4.46 1.65 -14.25
C ASP A 88 5.65 0.82 -13.77
N GLU A 89 6.87 1.20 -14.14
CA GLU A 89 8.11 0.56 -13.69
C GLU A 89 8.26 0.59 -12.16
N SER A 90 7.98 1.74 -11.54
CA SER A 90 8.07 1.91 -10.08
C SER A 90 6.99 1.08 -9.37
N ILE A 91 5.76 1.10 -9.89
CA ILE A 91 4.66 0.29 -9.37
C ILE A 91 5.01 -1.20 -9.44
N VAL A 92 5.51 -1.66 -10.58
CA VAL A 92 5.95 -3.04 -10.80
C VAL A 92 7.08 -3.42 -9.84
N LYS A 93 8.02 -2.51 -9.58
CA LYS A 93 9.10 -2.73 -8.60
C LYS A 93 8.51 -3.01 -7.21
N TYR A 94 7.57 -2.19 -6.73
CA TYR A 94 6.91 -2.44 -5.44
C TYR A 94 6.11 -3.75 -5.43
N LEU A 95 5.39 -4.03 -6.51
CA LEU A 95 4.64 -5.29 -6.68
C LEU A 95 5.56 -6.52 -6.60
N LYS A 96 6.69 -6.50 -7.31
CA LYS A 96 7.71 -7.58 -7.30
C LYS A 96 8.36 -7.75 -5.93
N GLN A 97 8.67 -6.65 -5.24
CA GLN A 97 9.34 -6.67 -3.93
C GLN A 97 8.47 -7.21 -2.79
N GLY A 98 7.15 -7.00 -2.86
CA GLY A 98 6.23 -7.38 -1.79
C GLY A 98 5.51 -8.70 -2.00
N VAL A 99 5.60 -9.32 -3.18
CA VAL A 99 4.88 -10.57 -3.47
C VAL A 99 5.43 -11.71 -2.63
N LYS A 100 4.58 -12.68 -2.26
CA LYS A 100 5.03 -13.86 -1.52
C LYS A 100 6.20 -14.55 -2.23
N GLN A 101 7.18 -15.00 -1.47
CA GLN A 101 8.36 -15.73 -1.96
C GLN A 101 8.00 -16.85 -2.93
N SER A 102 6.89 -17.53 -2.67
CA SER A 102 6.43 -18.66 -3.45
C SER A 102 6.07 -18.29 -4.91
N PHE A 103 5.85 -17.01 -5.22
CA PHE A 103 5.58 -16.48 -6.57
C PHE A 103 6.81 -15.84 -7.20
N HIS A 104 7.81 -15.50 -6.39
CA HIS A 104 8.91 -14.60 -6.74
C HIS A 104 9.75 -15.12 -7.92
N GLU A 105 10.13 -16.39 -7.90
CA GLU A 105 10.94 -17.01 -8.97
C GLU A 105 10.28 -16.89 -10.35
N LYS A 106 9.02 -17.30 -10.47
CA LYS A 106 8.27 -17.25 -11.73
C LYS A 106 7.96 -15.83 -12.18
N ILE A 107 7.78 -14.90 -11.24
CA ILE A 107 7.56 -13.48 -11.57
C ILE A 107 8.85 -12.85 -12.12
N ILE A 108 10.01 -13.17 -11.57
CA ILE A 108 11.30 -12.70 -12.09
C ILE A 108 11.56 -13.28 -13.48
N GLU A 109 11.32 -14.57 -13.68
CA GLU A 109 11.54 -15.24 -14.97
C GLU A 109 10.72 -14.62 -16.11
N GLN A 110 9.46 -14.24 -15.83
CA GLN A 110 8.56 -13.63 -16.81
C GLN A 110 8.77 -12.12 -16.97
N ASP A 111 9.55 -11.51 -16.07
CA ASP A 111 9.89 -10.09 -15.99
C ASP A 111 8.79 -9.12 -16.49
N PRO A 112 7.60 -9.07 -15.83
CA PRO A 112 6.54 -8.16 -16.24
C PRO A 112 7.01 -6.70 -16.12
N THR A 113 6.64 -5.86 -17.09
CA THR A 113 7.07 -4.45 -17.16
C THR A 113 5.95 -3.47 -16.84
N THR A 114 4.70 -3.95 -16.84
CA THR A 114 3.52 -3.16 -16.47
C THR A 114 2.74 -3.82 -15.32
N PRO A 115 1.97 -3.05 -14.53
CA PRO A 115 1.14 -3.60 -13.46
C PRO A 115 0.15 -4.65 -13.98
N LYS A 116 -0.41 -4.43 -15.18
CA LYS A 116 -1.34 -5.37 -15.81
C LYS A 116 -0.66 -6.70 -16.17
N GLU A 117 0.56 -6.65 -16.70
CA GLU A 117 1.35 -7.86 -16.97
C GLU A 117 1.70 -8.60 -15.69
N PHE A 118 2.10 -7.87 -14.64
CA PHE A 118 2.35 -8.46 -13.33
C PHE A 118 1.13 -9.23 -12.83
N LEU A 119 -0.05 -8.60 -12.85
CA LEU A 119 -1.29 -9.24 -12.40
C LEU A 119 -1.62 -10.49 -13.21
N ARG A 120 -1.44 -10.44 -14.54
CA ARG A 120 -1.67 -11.59 -15.42
C ARG A 120 -0.77 -12.77 -15.06
N VAL A 121 0.54 -12.52 -14.90
CA VAL A 121 1.52 -13.55 -14.54
C VAL A 121 1.21 -14.11 -13.15
N ALA A 122 0.98 -13.24 -12.19
CA ALA A 122 0.81 -13.63 -10.80
C ALA A 122 -0.51 -14.40 -10.55
N ARG A 123 -1.61 -14.05 -11.24
CA ARG A 123 -2.84 -14.86 -11.24
C ARG A 123 -2.63 -16.25 -11.80
N ARG A 124 -1.94 -16.38 -12.93
CA ARG A 124 -1.63 -17.70 -13.51
C ARG A 124 -0.86 -18.58 -12.53
N ILE A 125 0.06 -18.02 -11.76
CA ILE A 125 0.81 -18.74 -10.72
C ILE A 125 -0.13 -19.16 -9.58
N GLU A 126 -1.02 -18.27 -9.13
CA GLU A 126 -2.01 -18.56 -8.10
C GLU A 126 -2.95 -19.71 -8.50
N ASP A 127 -3.46 -19.69 -9.73
CA ASP A 127 -4.35 -20.72 -10.28
C ASP A 127 -3.65 -22.09 -10.38
N ILE A 128 -2.41 -22.11 -10.88
CA ILE A 128 -1.61 -23.33 -10.95
C ILE A 128 -1.39 -23.89 -9.54
N LYS A 129 -1.11 -23.05 -8.55
CA LYS A 129 -0.95 -23.52 -7.18
C LYS A 129 -2.23 -24.04 -6.57
N ALA A 130 -3.34 -23.32 -6.74
CA ALA A 130 -4.64 -23.73 -6.24
C ALA A 130 -5.03 -25.12 -6.77
N SER A 131 -4.76 -25.40 -8.06
CA SER A 131 -5.03 -26.73 -8.65
C SER A 131 -4.12 -27.84 -8.14
N LEU A 132 -2.86 -27.56 -7.77
CA LEU A 132 -1.95 -28.54 -7.17
C LEU A 132 -2.33 -28.91 -5.73
N THR A 133 -2.85 -27.97 -4.96
CA THR A 133 -3.27 -28.19 -3.57
C THR A 133 -4.52 -29.08 -3.47
N ILE A 134 -5.41 -29.04 -4.47
CA ILE A 134 -6.61 -29.88 -4.51
C ILE A 134 -6.25 -31.37 -4.75
N ASN A 135 -5.19 -31.63 -5.52
CA ASN A 135 -4.82 -32.99 -5.93
C ASN A 135 -3.97 -33.77 -4.90
N THR A 136 -3.67 -33.20 -3.73
CA THR A 136 -2.74 -33.77 -2.74
C THR A 136 -3.40 -34.17 -1.41
N THR A 137 -4.73 -34.34 -1.36
CA THR A 137 -5.37 -34.90 -0.17
C THR A 137 -4.83 -36.32 0.10
N PRO A 138 -4.17 -36.59 1.24
CA PRO A 138 -3.71 -37.93 1.55
C PRO A 138 -4.93 -38.83 1.75
N THR A 139 -4.98 -39.91 0.99
CA THR A 139 -5.92 -41.01 1.17
C THR A 139 -5.89 -41.42 2.66
N PRO A 140 -7.04 -41.52 3.36
CA PRO A 140 -7.04 -42.02 4.73
C PRO A 140 -6.48 -43.44 4.72
N THR A 141 -5.33 -43.61 5.34
CA THR A 141 -4.66 -44.91 5.53
C THR A 141 -5.67 -45.86 6.16
N PRO A 142 -5.97 -47.03 5.57
CA PRO A 142 -6.81 -48.02 6.24
C PRO A 142 -6.08 -48.52 7.48
N THR A 143 -6.63 -48.21 8.65
CA THR A 143 -6.13 -48.68 9.94
C THR A 143 -6.26 -50.20 9.98
N PHE A 144 -5.17 -50.93 9.74
CA PHE A 144 -5.13 -52.38 9.92
C PHE A 144 -4.98 -52.67 11.41
N THR A 145 -6.11 -52.85 12.10
CA THR A 145 -6.13 -53.29 13.49
C THR A 145 -5.70 -54.76 13.55
N HIS A 146 -4.47 -55.03 13.99
CA HIS A 146 -4.02 -56.39 14.26
C HIS A 146 -4.79 -56.99 15.47
N PRO A 147 -5.31 -58.23 15.38
CA PRO A 147 -5.90 -58.90 16.53
C PRO A 147 -4.82 -59.32 17.52
N HIS A 148 -4.96 -58.89 18.78
CA HIS A 148 -4.13 -59.32 19.90
C HIS A 148 -4.29 -60.84 20.11
N LEU A 149 -3.21 -61.60 19.91
CA LEU A 149 -3.10 -62.96 20.42
C LEU A 149 -2.86 -62.88 21.93
N LEU A 150 -3.88 -63.25 22.71
CA LEU A 150 -3.72 -63.51 24.14
C LEU A 150 -3.01 -64.87 24.29
N TYR A 151 -1.76 -64.83 24.72
CA TYR A 151 -1.09 -66.02 25.25
C TYR A 151 -1.57 -66.24 26.69
N SER A 152 -2.09 -67.44 26.94
CA SER A 152 -2.43 -67.97 28.25
C SER A 152 -1.18 -68.36 29.03
N THR A 153 -1.18 -68.08 30.34
CA THR A 153 -0.59 -68.94 31.39
C THR A 153 -1.45 -68.83 32.64
#